data_AF-A0A2K2VDD2-F1
#
_entry.id   AF-A0A2K2VDD2-F1
#
_cell.length_a   1.000
_cell.length_b   1.000
_cell.length_c   1.000
_cell.angle_alpha   90.00
_cell.angle_beta   90.00
_cell.angle_gamma   90.00
#
_symmetry.space_group_name_H-M   'P 1'
#
loop_
_entity.id
_entity.type
_entity.pdbx_description
1 polymer ?
#
loop_
_entity_poly.entity_id
_entity_poly.type
_entity_poly.pdbx_seq_one_letter_code
_entity_poly.pdbx_strand_id
1 'polypeptide(L)'
;MDIYLIGNSHIDPVWLWRWPEGLQVVRATCKAVLELMEKYPDFKFTFSSAIFYKWIKELEPEIFEKIKNYVKAGRWEIVGGWIVEPDCNIPTGESFVRHSLYGQLFFKENFGRIAKVGYNPDSFGHNASLPQILSKSGMDFYVFMRPSPAEKELPSYLFRWQSKDGSSVIAYRIPFSYTTEGGDLRENIERFLGELEGKLNIAMFFYGKEANIESLQAITQEIPGHKFLFATTEEFFEKAKGEELPLVEDELQYHSRGCYTSCSLIKDLNRKGENSLLTAEKLSVLAHLLVGSRYPKEELRSAWVNLLFCQFHDILAGSSIPPAYEDAQKSIGGVMDVGDKATFNAMQSIARAIQTEGQSVIVFNPCSWRRIDKVEIELKWGEEGLGVVSPQGEIQRAQEIQSLSV
;
A
#
# COMPACT_ATOMS: atom_id res chain seq x y z
N MET A 1 9.05 -4.53 32.97
CA MET A 1 8.73 -4.44 31.53
C MET A 1 8.43 -2.99 31.20
N ASP A 2 8.95 -2.47 30.07
CA ASP A 2 8.61 -1.13 29.57
C ASP A 2 7.37 -1.23 28.67
N ILE A 3 6.35 -0.42 28.96
CA ILE A 3 5.08 -0.40 28.25
C ILE A 3 4.97 0.91 27.46
N TYR A 4 4.89 0.79 26.14
CA TYR A 4 4.81 1.90 25.21
C TYR A 4 3.35 2.09 24.81
N LEU A 5 2.78 3.24 25.18
CA LEU A 5 1.43 3.64 24.84
C LEU A 5 1.50 4.48 23.56
N ILE A 6 0.91 3.95 22.49
CA ILE A 6 0.97 4.52 21.15
C ILE A 6 -0.39 5.12 20.80
N GLY A 7 -0.44 6.45 20.64
CA GLY A 7 -1.63 7.12 20.12
C GLY A 7 -1.80 6.83 18.64
N ASN A 8 -2.98 6.36 18.24
CA ASN A 8 -3.29 5.99 16.85
C ASN A 8 -4.75 6.31 16.51
N SER A 9 -5.04 6.45 15.22
CA SER A 9 -6.39 6.33 14.69
C SER A 9 -6.30 5.57 13.38
N HIS A 10 -6.70 4.30 13.41
CA HIS A 10 -6.91 3.56 12.18
C HIS A 10 -8.14 4.13 11.47
N ILE A 11 -8.03 4.32 10.15
CA ILE A 11 -9.10 4.91 9.35
C ILE A 11 -9.20 4.12 8.06
N ASP A 12 -10.37 3.52 7.85
CA ASP A 12 -10.73 2.95 6.55
C ASP A 12 -11.23 4.08 5.66
N PRO A 13 -10.50 4.47 4.59
CA PRO A 13 -11.01 5.46 3.67
C PRO A 13 -12.27 4.95 2.95
N VAL A 14 -12.42 3.63 2.82
CA VAL A 14 -13.55 2.97 2.16
C VAL A 14 -13.83 1.66 2.87
N TRP A 15 -15.04 1.49 3.41
CA TRP A 15 -15.49 0.23 4.00
C TRP A 15 -17.02 0.18 4.06
N LEU A 16 -17.60 0.61 5.18
CA LEU A 16 -19.05 0.82 5.37
C LEU A 16 -19.56 2.13 4.76
N TRP A 17 -18.65 2.90 4.18
CA TRP A 17 -18.87 4.17 3.51
C TRP A 17 -17.97 4.29 2.27
N ARG A 18 -18.22 5.31 1.45
CA ARG A 18 -17.42 5.61 0.26
C ARG A 18 -16.27 6.55 0.64
N TRP A 19 -15.32 6.72 -0.28
CA TRP A 19 -14.14 7.54 -0.05
C TRP A 19 -14.41 9.00 0.38
N PRO A 20 -15.51 9.68 -0.03
CA PRO A 20 -15.78 11.05 0.42
C PRO A 20 -16.02 11.12 1.93
N GLU A 21 -16.75 10.16 2.49
CA GLU A 21 -16.97 10.06 3.94
C GLU A 21 -15.67 9.73 4.67
N GLY A 22 -14.89 8.77 4.17
CA GLY A 22 -13.57 8.45 4.72
C GLY A 22 -12.64 9.65 4.75
N LEU A 23 -12.65 10.49 3.71
CA LEU A 23 -11.93 11.76 3.69
C LEU A 23 -12.41 12.72 4.80
N GLN A 24 -13.72 12.79 5.07
CA GLN A 24 -14.22 13.60 6.19
C GLN A 24 -13.73 13.07 7.54
N VAL A 25 -13.67 11.75 7.71
CA VAL A 25 -13.12 11.12 8.92
C VAL A 25 -11.63 11.48 9.09
N VAL A 26 -10.85 11.45 8.01
CA VAL A 26 -9.44 11.89 8.01
C VAL A 26 -9.32 13.35 8.45
N ARG A 27 -10.12 14.25 7.87
CA ARG A 27 -10.12 15.69 8.24
C ARG A 27 -10.49 15.91 9.70
N ALA A 28 -11.59 15.31 10.15
CA ALA A 28 -12.06 15.44 11.53
C ALA A 28 -11.02 14.90 12.52
N THR A 29 -10.39 13.77 12.19
CA THR A 29 -9.32 13.18 13.00
C THR A 29 -8.11 14.10 13.10
N CYS A 30 -7.64 14.67 11.99
CA CYS A 30 -6.50 15.59 12.02
C CYS A 30 -6.77 16.81 12.91
N LYS A 31 -7.98 17.39 12.83
CA LYS A 31 -8.36 18.53 13.68
C LYS A 31 -8.39 18.17 15.17
N ALA A 32 -9.08 17.09 15.52
CA ALA A 32 -9.17 16.64 16.90
C ALA A 32 -7.79 16.32 17.51
N VAL A 33 -6.91 15.67 16.73
CA VAL A 33 -5.54 15.36 17.17
C VAL A 33 -4.72 16.62 17.39
N LEU A 34 -4.85 17.64 16.52
CA LEU A 34 -4.16 18.92 16.72
C LEU A 34 -4.63 19.63 17.99
N GLU A 35 -5.93 19.61 18.29
CA GLU A 35 -6.47 20.16 19.55
C GLU A 35 -5.90 19.42 20.77
N LEU A 36 -5.78 18.09 20.70
CA LEU A 36 -5.14 17.29 21.76
C LEU A 36 -3.65 17.61 21.91
N MET A 37 -2.94 17.82 20.79
CA MET A 37 -1.52 18.18 20.82
C MET A 37 -1.27 19.58 21.40
N GLU A 38 -2.20 20.51 21.20
CA GLU A 38 -2.21 21.85 21.81
C GLU A 38 -2.50 21.75 23.32
N LYS A 39 -3.46 20.91 23.73
CA LYS A 39 -3.85 20.75 25.15
C LYS A 39 -2.82 19.98 25.99
N TYR A 40 -2.20 18.93 25.44
CA TYR A 40 -1.33 18.01 26.19
C TYR A 40 0.08 17.98 25.58
N PRO A 41 1.09 18.63 26.20
CA PRO A 41 2.44 18.74 25.63
C PRO A 41 3.19 17.43 25.38
N ASP A 42 2.91 16.39 26.16
CA ASP A 42 3.56 15.08 26.06
C ASP A 42 2.84 14.12 25.10
N PHE A 43 1.68 14.52 24.57
CA PHE A 43 0.91 13.67 23.67
C PHE A 43 1.64 13.46 22.34
N LYS A 44 1.72 12.20 21.93
CA LYS A 44 2.25 11.77 20.64
C LYS A 44 1.19 10.98 19.88
N PHE A 45 1.23 11.08 18.55
CA PHE A 45 0.25 10.45 17.67
C PHE A 45 0.92 9.85 16.44
N THR A 46 0.50 8.65 16.09
CA THR A 46 0.96 7.86 14.96
C THR A 46 -0.12 7.86 13.90
N PHE A 47 0.25 8.17 12.65
CA PHE A 47 -0.72 8.28 11.57
C PHE A 47 -0.17 7.80 10.22
N SER A 48 -0.88 6.85 9.62
CA SER A 48 -0.47 6.13 8.41
C SER A 48 -1.01 6.78 7.12
N SER A 49 -0.72 6.13 5.98
CA SER A 49 -1.29 6.38 4.65
C SER A 49 -1.00 7.76 4.05
N ALA A 50 -0.07 7.82 3.09
CA ALA A 50 0.31 9.06 2.42
C ALA A 50 -0.88 9.76 1.71
N ILE A 51 -1.89 9.02 1.26
CA ILE A 51 -3.08 9.61 0.61
C ILE A 51 -3.86 10.53 1.57
N PHE A 52 -3.88 10.23 2.88
CA PHE A 52 -4.59 11.05 3.86
C PHE A 52 -3.93 12.42 3.98
N TYR A 53 -2.60 12.43 4.11
CA TYR A 53 -1.81 13.65 4.12
C TYR A 53 -1.94 14.44 2.80
N LYS A 54 -2.01 13.74 1.65
CA LYS A 54 -2.26 14.39 0.35
C LYS A 54 -3.62 15.09 0.34
N TRP A 55 -4.69 14.44 0.82
CA TRP A 55 -6.01 15.07 0.92
C TRP A 55 -6.01 16.29 1.85
N ILE A 56 -5.37 16.20 3.01
CA ILE A 56 -5.25 17.34 3.92
C ILE A 56 -4.46 18.49 3.29
N LYS A 57 -3.33 18.20 2.62
CA LYS A 57 -2.54 19.21 1.91
C LYS A 57 -3.36 19.95 0.85
N GLU A 58 -4.19 19.22 0.11
CA GLU A 58 -5.00 19.77 -0.99
C GLU A 58 -6.21 20.56 -0.49
N LEU A 59 -6.85 20.12 0.59
CA LEU A 59 -8.13 20.69 1.06
C LEU A 59 -8.01 21.62 2.26
N GLU A 60 -7.00 21.42 3.10
CA GLU A 60 -6.78 22.17 4.35
C GLU A 60 -5.28 22.48 4.56
N PRO A 61 -4.66 23.29 3.68
CA PRO A 61 -3.21 23.53 3.71
C PRO A 61 -2.70 24.11 5.04
N GLU A 62 -3.52 24.91 5.74
CA GLU A 62 -3.16 25.43 7.07
C GLU A 62 -3.03 24.32 8.12
N ILE A 63 -3.92 23.32 8.09
CA ILE A 63 -3.86 22.15 8.96
C ILE A 63 -2.67 21.27 8.58
N PHE A 64 -2.38 21.14 7.29
CA PHE A 64 -1.20 20.43 6.82
C PHE A 64 0.11 21.04 7.36
N GLU A 65 0.25 22.37 7.36
CA GLU A 65 1.42 23.04 7.92
C GLU A 65 1.52 22.87 9.45
N LYS A 66 0.39 22.87 10.18
CA LYS A 66 0.39 22.50 11.60
C LYS A 66 0.91 21.07 11.81
N ILE A 67 0.42 20.10 11.04
CA ILE A 67 0.90 18.71 11.10
C ILE A 67 2.41 18.66 10.84
N LYS A 68 2.91 19.35 9.81
CA LYS A 68 4.34 19.40 9.49
C LYS A 68 5.19 19.92 10.64
N ASN A 69 4.71 20.92 11.39
CA ASN A 69 5.39 21.41 12.59
C ASN A 69 5.45 20.35 13.70
N TYR A 70 4.36 19.61 13.94
CA TYR A 70 4.36 18.51 14.92
C TYR A 70 5.18 17.29 14.48
N VAL A 71 5.27 17.01 13.18
CA VAL A 71 6.18 16.00 12.62
C VAL A 71 7.63 16.40 12.89
N LYS A 72 7.99 17.67 12.63
CA LYS A 72 9.33 18.21 12.95
C LYS A 72 9.64 18.17 14.44
N ALA A 73 8.64 18.39 15.29
CA ALA A 73 8.76 18.32 16.75
C ALA A 73 8.81 16.88 17.29
N GLY A 74 8.63 15.85 16.45
CA GLY A 74 8.64 14.45 16.87
C GLY A 74 7.39 14.02 17.67
N ARG A 75 6.29 14.79 17.58
CA ARG A 75 5.03 14.50 18.27
C ARG A 75 3.97 13.90 17.35
N TRP A 76 4.11 14.12 16.05
CA TRP A 76 3.33 13.45 15.02
C TRP A 76 4.24 12.49 14.25
N GLU A 77 4.04 11.19 14.42
CA GLU A 77 4.78 10.15 13.73
C GLU A 77 4.08 9.79 12.41
N ILE A 78 4.86 9.82 11.32
CA ILE A 78 4.43 9.29 10.01
C ILE A 78 4.86 7.82 9.91
N VAL A 79 3.91 6.93 9.65
CA VAL A 79 4.14 5.48 9.49
C VAL A 79 3.51 4.94 8.21
N GLY A 80 3.71 3.66 7.92
CA GLY A 80 3.17 2.98 6.74
C GLY A 80 4.09 3.07 5.53
N GLY A 81 4.62 4.26 5.22
CA GLY A 81 5.48 4.49 4.05
C GLY A 81 4.82 4.20 2.70
N TRP A 82 3.52 3.93 2.69
CA TRP A 82 2.72 3.52 1.55
C TRP A 82 1.60 4.52 1.26
N ILE A 83 1.04 4.45 0.04
CA ILE A 83 -0.11 5.29 -0.38
C ILE A 83 -1.31 5.13 0.56
N VAL A 84 -1.68 3.89 0.86
CA VAL A 84 -2.71 3.45 1.82
C VAL A 84 -2.18 2.22 2.55
N GLU A 85 -2.97 1.65 3.47
CA GLU A 85 -2.78 0.32 4.05
C GLU A 85 -3.38 -0.76 3.11
N PRO A 86 -2.58 -1.40 2.24
CA PRO A 86 -3.11 -2.26 1.19
C PRO A 86 -3.45 -3.66 1.69
N ASP A 87 -4.20 -4.42 0.88
CA ASP A 87 -4.17 -5.88 0.96
C ASP A 87 -2.73 -6.36 0.71
N CYS A 88 -2.24 -7.27 1.56
CA CYS A 88 -0.85 -7.70 1.54
C CYS A 88 -0.60 -8.99 0.73
N ASN A 89 -1.57 -9.50 -0.04
CA ASN A 89 -1.50 -10.81 -0.71
C ASN A 89 -1.84 -10.77 -2.21
N ILE A 90 -2.78 -9.92 -2.61
CA ILE A 90 -3.30 -9.86 -3.98
C ILE A 90 -2.46 -8.96 -4.90
N PRO A 91 -1.94 -7.79 -4.46
CA PRO A 91 -1.13 -6.93 -5.31
C PRO A 91 0.16 -7.59 -5.80
N THR A 92 0.66 -7.16 -6.95
CA THR A 92 1.99 -7.55 -7.44
C THR A 92 3.12 -6.98 -6.56
N GLY A 93 4.29 -7.62 -6.64
CA GLY A 93 5.52 -7.05 -6.06
C GLY A 93 5.80 -5.62 -6.55
N GLU A 94 5.55 -5.33 -7.83
CA GLU A 94 5.70 -3.98 -8.37
C GLU A 94 4.71 -3.00 -7.74
N SER A 95 3.45 -3.38 -7.53
CA SER A 95 2.49 -2.53 -6.80
C SER A 95 2.98 -2.18 -5.40
N PHE A 96 3.57 -3.11 -4.64
CA PHE A 96 4.19 -2.78 -3.34
C PHE A 96 5.39 -1.84 -3.47
N VAL A 97 6.22 -2.01 -4.52
CA VAL A 97 7.30 -1.06 -4.84
C VAL A 97 6.71 0.32 -5.13
N ARG A 98 5.59 0.42 -5.86
CA ARG A 98 4.93 1.71 -6.17
C ARG A 98 4.24 2.32 -4.97
N HIS A 99 3.60 1.53 -4.11
CA HIS A 99 3.11 2.00 -2.81
C HIS A 99 4.23 2.69 -2.04
N SER A 100 5.38 2.03 -1.94
CA SER A 100 6.56 2.51 -1.23
C SER A 100 7.18 3.73 -1.89
N LEU A 101 7.39 3.69 -3.21
CA LEU A 101 7.98 4.78 -3.96
C LEU A 101 7.17 6.07 -3.81
N TYR A 102 5.86 6.02 -4.08
CA TYR A 102 5.04 7.23 -4.05
C TYR A 102 4.72 7.68 -2.62
N GLY A 103 4.51 6.75 -1.68
CA GLY A 103 4.31 7.08 -0.27
C GLY A 103 5.55 7.76 0.35
N GLN A 104 6.72 7.14 0.19
CA GLN A 104 7.97 7.69 0.73
C GLN A 104 8.40 8.98 0.05
N LEU A 105 8.22 9.11 -1.28
CA LEU A 105 8.49 10.37 -1.97
C LEU A 105 7.61 11.50 -1.43
N PHE A 106 6.31 11.24 -1.25
CA PHE A 106 5.41 12.22 -0.67
C PHE A 106 5.88 12.66 0.72
N PHE A 107 6.26 11.72 1.59
CA PHE A 107 6.78 12.06 2.91
C PHE A 107 8.10 12.84 2.85
N LYS A 108 9.03 12.42 2.00
CA LYS A 108 10.32 13.09 1.84
C LYS A 108 10.15 14.53 1.34
N GLU A 109 9.30 14.75 0.35
CA GLU A 109 9.07 16.08 -0.25
C GLU A 109 8.37 17.04 0.72
N ASN A 110 7.46 16.55 1.56
CA ASN A 110 6.63 17.41 2.40
C ASN A 110 7.14 17.55 3.85
N PHE A 111 7.76 16.51 4.39
CA PHE A 111 8.22 16.45 5.79
C PHE A 111 9.74 16.36 5.91
N GLY A 112 10.48 16.22 4.80
CA GLY A 112 11.94 16.11 4.81
C GLY A 112 12.47 14.77 5.34
N ARG A 113 11.58 13.79 5.58
CA ARG A 113 11.91 12.46 6.10
C ARG A 113 11.03 11.39 5.47
N ILE A 114 11.50 10.15 5.49
CA ILE A 114 10.75 8.95 5.13
C ILE A 114 10.23 8.24 6.39
N ALA A 115 9.21 7.42 6.24
CA ALA A 115 8.73 6.55 7.31
C ALA A 115 9.68 5.35 7.47
N LYS A 116 10.04 4.99 8.71
CA LYS A 116 10.87 3.81 9.03
C LYS A 116 10.06 2.59 9.44
N VAL A 117 8.79 2.79 9.78
CA VAL A 117 7.88 1.74 10.26
C VAL A 117 6.84 1.51 9.18
N GLY A 118 6.87 0.32 8.58
CA GLY A 118 5.72 -0.18 7.82
C GLY A 118 4.58 -0.48 8.78
N TYR A 119 3.36 -0.13 8.40
CA TYR A 119 2.21 -0.14 9.31
C TYR A 119 0.99 -0.60 8.54
N ASN A 120 0.48 -1.78 8.88
CA ASN A 120 -0.69 -2.36 8.24
C ASN A 120 -1.39 -3.33 9.20
N PRO A 121 -2.04 -2.80 10.27
CA PRO A 121 -2.65 -3.62 11.31
C PRO A 121 -3.76 -4.52 10.78
N ASP A 122 -4.53 -4.06 9.78
CA ASP A 122 -5.81 -4.67 9.40
C ASP A 122 -5.79 -5.48 8.09
N SER A 123 -4.63 -5.66 7.47
CA SER A 123 -4.53 -6.52 6.28
C SER A 123 -4.86 -7.98 6.59
N PHE A 124 -5.47 -8.69 5.65
CA PHE A 124 -5.92 -10.07 5.86
C PHE A 124 -4.81 -11.09 5.58
N GLY A 125 -3.70 -10.95 6.33
CA GLY A 125 -2.49 -11.75 6.20
C GLY A 125 -1.40 -11.03 5.40
N HIS A 126 -0.16 -11.53 5.48
CA HIS A 126 1.01 -10.86 4.90
C HIS A 126 1.98 -11.84 4.23
N ASN A 127 2.31 -11.60 2.95
CA ASN A 127 3.22 -12.45 2.19
C ASN A 127 4.68 -12.36 2.67
N ALA A 128 5.44 -13.47 2.59
CA ALA A 128 6.82 -13.58 3.08
C ALA A 128 7.86 -12.75 2.29
N SER A 129 7.47 -12.12 1.18
CA SER A 129 8.36 -11.23 0.42
C SER A 129 8.30 -9.78 0.90
N LEU A 130 7.36 -9.43 1.80
CA LEU A 130 7.24 -8.07 2.33
C LEU A 130 8.48 -7.56 3.06
N PRO A 131 9.21 -8.36 3.89
CA PRO A 131 10.46 -7.89 4.49
C PRO A 131 11.46 -7.35 3.48
N GLN A 132 11.58 -7.98 2.31
CA GLN A 132 12.39 -7.49 1.21
C GLN A 132 11.94 -6.11 0.72
N ILE A 133 10.64 -5.94 0.45
CA ILE A 133 10.10 -4.67 -0.06
C ILE A 133 10.24 -3.56 1.00
N LEU A 134 9.89 -3.86 2.25
CA LEU A 134 9.97 -2.93 3.38
C LEU A 134 11.41 -2.43 3.56
N SER A 135 12.37 -3.35 3.72
CA SER A 135 13.78 -3.02 3.94
C SER A 135 14.37 -2.22 2.79
N LYS A 136 14.12 -2.64 1.53
CA LYS A 136 14.60 -1.91 0.34
C LYS A 136 13.90 -0.55 0.14
N SER A 137 12.81 -0.31 0.84
CA SER A 137 12.07 0.96 0.82
C SER A 137 12.37 1.86 2.03
N GLY A 138 13.38 1.51 2.84
CA GLY A 138 13.80 2.28 4.01
C GLY A 138 12.92 2.09 5.24
N MET A 139 12.12 1.03 5.28
CA MET A 139 11.34 0.64 6.46
C MET A 139 12.01 -0.57 7.12
N ASP A 140 12.62 -0.34 8.28
CA ASP A 140 13.35 -1.36 9.05
C ASP A 140 12.43 -2.12 10.02
N PHE A 141 11.22 -1.59 10.23
CA PHE A 141 10.27 -2.08 11.22
C PHE A 141 8.89 -2.32 10.61
N TYR A 142 8.10 -3.20 11.23
CA TYR A 142 6.76 -3.53 10.76
C TYR A 142 5.77 -3.75 11.89
N VAL A 143 4.60 -3.12 11.81
CA VAL A 143 3.47 -3.32 12.74
C VAL A 143 2.30 -3.91 11.99
N PHE A 144 1.75 -4.99 12.54
CA PHE A 144 0.56 -5.67 12.03
C PHE A 144 -0.28 -6.24 13.18
N MET A 145 -1.55 -6.59 12.97
CA MET A 145 -2.36 -7.30 13.97
C MET A 145 -2.81 -8.66 13.48
N ARG A 146 -3.33 -8.73 12.25
CA ARG A 146 -3.89 -9.97 11.67
C ARG A 146 -2.79 -10.73 10.92
N PRO A 147 -2.67 -12.06 11.08
CA PRO A 147 -3.54 -12.99 11.79
C PRO A 147 -3.33 -13.02 13.31
N SER A 148 -4.39 -13.40 14.03
CA SER A 148 -4.38 -13.62 15.48
C SER A 148 -3.53 -14.84 15.87
N PRO A 149 -3.15 -14.99 17.17
CA PRO A 149 -2.44 -16.19 17.64
C PRO A 149 -3.17 -17.51 17.36
N ALA A 150 -4.50 -17.50 17.30
CA ALA A 150 -5.31 -18.69 16.99
C ALA A 150 -5.26 -19.08 15.51
N GLU A 151 -4.95 -18.13 14.62
CA GLU A 151 -4.84 -18.34 13.17
C GLU A 151 -3.40 -18.67 12.74
N LYS A 152 -2.42 -17.98 13.35
CA LYS A 152 -0.99 -18.20 13.12
C LYS A 152 -0.23 -18.12 14.44
N GLU A 153 0.31 -19.25 14.86
CA GLU A 153 1.27 -19.31 15.95
C GLU A 153 2.58 -18.66 15.52
N LEU A 154 3.12 -17.79 16.37
CA LEU A 154 4.39 -17.10 16.19
C LEU A 154 5.21 -17.27 17.48
N PRO A 155 6.54 -17.35 17.39
CA PRO A 155 7.39 -17.59 18.55
C PRO A 155 7.35 -16.45 19.58
N SER A 156 6.95 -15.25 19.14
CA SER A 156 6.83 -14.06 19.97
C SER A 156 5.94 -13.03 19.26
N TYR A 157 5.41 -12.06 20.01
CA TYR A 157 4.80 -10.87 19.42
C TYR A 157 5.84 -9.94 18.79
N LEU A 158 7.09 -9.96 19.28
CA LEU A 158 8.22 -9.21 18.76
C LEU A 158 9.27 -10.17 18.19
N PHE A 159 9.57 -10.06 16.90
CA PHE A 159 10.42 -11.02 16.19
C PHE A 159 11.13 -10.38 15.00
N ARG A 160 12.15 -11.06 14.46
CA ARG A 160 12.78 -10.70 13.19
C ARG A 160 12.08 -11.45 12.06
N TRP A 161 11.47 -10.72 11.13
CA TRP A 161 10.82 -11.31 9.96
C TRP A 161 11.72 -11.21 8.74
N GLN A 162 12.04 -12.34 8.10
CA GLN A 162 13.02 -12.43 7.02
C GLN A 162 12.45 -13.05 5.74
N SER A 163 12.75 -12.43 4.61
CA SER A 163 12.48 -12.96 3.27
C SER A 163 13.58 -13.92 2.83
N LYS A 164 13.30 -14.75 1.81
CA LYS A 164 14.24 -15.74 1.27
C LYS A 164 15.57 -15.18 0.77
N ASP A 165 15.64 -13.88 0.44
CA ASP A 165 16.87 -13.22 0.01
C ASP A 165 17.75 -12.72 1.18
N GLY A 166 17.33 -12.98 2.43
CA GLY A 166 18.02 -12.55 3.65
C GLY A 166 17.59 -11.16 4.13
N SER A 167 16.83 -10.38 3.34
CA SER A 167 16.29 -9.10 3.77
C SER A 167 15.35 -9.31 4.97
N SER A 168 15.46 -8.48 6.00
CA SER A 168 14.64 -8.64 7.22
C SER A 168 14.23 -7.31 7.83
N VAL A 169 13.14 -7.35 8.60
CA VAL A 169 12.63 -6.25 9.42
C VAL A 169 12.35 -6.75 10.84
N ILE A 170 12.31 -5.85 11.83
CA ILE A 170 11.77 -6.19 13.15
C ILE A 170 10.26 -5.98 13.11
N ALA A 171 9.51 -7.04 13.37
CA ALA A 171 8.05 -7.03 13.31
C ALA A 171 7.45 -7.13 14.72
N TYR A 172 6.36 -6.40 14.94
CA TYR A 172 5.54 -6.50 16.14
C TYR A 172 4.09 -6.82 15.76
N ARG A 173 3.58 -7.94 16.26
CA ARG A 173 2.15 -8.27 16.21
C ARG A 173 1.43 -7.57 17.35
N ILE A 174 0.40 -6.79 17.04
CA ILE A 174 -0.46 -6.17 18.04
C ILE A 174 -1.26 -7.27 18.78
N PRO A 175 -1.23 -7.35 20.12
CA PRO A 175 -1.82 -8.47 20.84
C PRO A 175 -3.35 -8.54 20.84
N PHE A 176 -4.03 -7.41 21.03
CA PHE A 176 -5.48 -7.37 21.27
C PHE A 176 -6.22 -6.39 20.37
N SER A 177 -5.84 -5.11 20.40
CA SER A 177 -6.46 -4.07 19.58
C SER A 177 -5.44 -3.00 19.17
N TYR A 178 -5.58 -2.50 17.94
CA TYR A 178 -4.84 -1.35 17.41
C TYR A 178 -5.57 0.00 17.68
N THR A 179 -6.76 -0.05 18.29
CA THR A 179 -7.53 1.13 18.72
C THR A 179 -8.29 0.77 20.00
N THR A 180 -7.78 1.18 21.16
CA THR A 180 -8.40 0.86 22.45
C THR A 180 -8.83 2.13 23.19
N GLU A 181 -9.97 2.07 23.89
CA GLU A 181 -10.41 3.11 24.82
C GLU A 181 -9.79 2.90 26.21
N GLY A 182 -9.83 3.92 27.08
CA GLY A 182 -9.12 3.90 28.36
C GLY A 182 -9.49 2.75 29.31
N GLY A 183 -10.75 2.30 29.33
CA GLY A 183 -11.19 1.18 30.17
C GLY A 183 -10.60 -0.16 29.70
N ASP A 184 -10.79 -0.47 28.42
CA ASP A 184 -10.32 -1.72 27.81
C ASP A 184 -8.78 -1.79 27.73
N LEU A 185 -8.10 -0.65 27.65
CA LEU A 185 -6.64 -0.61 27.57
C LEU A 185 -5.99 -1.20 28.82
N ARG A 186 -6.52 -0.88 30.00
CA ARG A 186 -6.02 -1.43 31.26
C ARG A 186 -6.18 -2.94 31.29
N GLU A 187 -7.37 -3.44 30.97
CA GLU A 187 -7.66 -4.88 30.94
C GLU A 187 -6.74 -5.61 29.97
N ASN A 188 -6.52 -5.02 28.79
CA ASN A 188 -5.58 -5.54 27.79
C ASN A 188 -4.14 -5.61 28.33
N ILE A 189 -3.67 -4.58 29.04
CA ILE A 189 -2.33 -4.57 29.64
C ILE A 189 -2.23 -5.63 30.74
N GLU A 190 -3.18 -5.69 31.67
CA GLU A 190 -3.18 -6.67 32.77
C GLU A 190 -3.24 -8.11 32.23
N ARG A 191 -4.06 -8.35 31.19
CA ARG A 191 -4.13 -9.63 30.50
C ARG A 191 -2.81 -9.99 29.84
N PHE A 192 -2.18 -9.06 29.13
CA PHE A 192 -0.87 -9.28 28.52
C PHE A 192 0.18 -9.66 29.56
N LEU A 193 0.22 -8.92 30.67
CA LEU A 193 1.13 -9.16 31.77
C LEU A 193 0.90 -10.56 32.35
N GLY A 194 -0.35 -10.98 32.58
CA GLY A 194 -0.65 -12.32 33.08
C GLY A 194 -0.26 -13.46 32.12
N GLU A 195 -0.39 -13.27 30.80
CA GLU A 195 -0.10 -14.32 29.80
C GLU A 195 1.41 -14.41 29.44
N LEU A 196 2.14 -13.30 29.57
CA LEU A 196 3.48 -13.14 28.97
C LEU A 196 4.54 -12.59 29.94
N GLU A 197 4.28 -12.56 31.25
CA GLU A 197 5.26 -12.14 32.24
C GLU A 197 6.59 -12.90 32.06
N GLY A 198 7.69 -12.15 31.92
CA GLY A 198 9.04 -12.69 31.74
C GLY A 198 9.39 -13.18 30.32
N LYS A 199 8.47 -13.16 29.36
CA LYS A 199 8.75 -13.51 27.95
C LYS A 199 9.18 -12.33 27.09
N LEU A 200 8.79 -11.12 27.47
CA LEU A 200 9.13 -9.88 26.78
C LEU A 200 9.52 -8.80 27.79
N ASN A 201 10.55 -8.01 27.45
CA ASN A 201 10.99 -6.87 28.26
C ASN A 201 10.26 -5.58 27.91
N ILE A 202 9.68 -5.52 26.71
CA ILE A 202 8.99 -4.36 26.15
C ILE A 202 7.71 -4.77 25.44
N ALA A 203 6.68 -3.92 25.47
CA ALA A 203 5.44 -4.12 24.72
C ALA A 203 4.84 -2.79 24.24
N MET A 204 4.14 -2.82 23.11
CA MET A 204 3.31 -1.71 22.62
C MET A 204 1.82 -2.00 22.82
N PHE A 205 1.09 -0.97 23.23
CA PHE A 205 -0.37 -0.95 23.24
C PHE A 205 -0.87 0.34 22.58
N PHE A 206 -1.98 0.23 21.87
CA PHE A 206 -2.51 1.32 21.07
C PHE A 206 -3.78 1.88 21.69
N TYR A 207 -3.85 3.21 21.78
CA TYR A 207 -5.04 3.93 22.23
C TYR A 207 -5.56 4.84 21.12
N GLY A 208 -6.88 4.97 21.05
CA GLY A 208 -7.55 5.81 20.06
C GLY A 208 -7.43 7.31 20.36
N LYS A 209 -7.69 8.15 19.36
CA LYS A 209 -7.79 9.62 19.54
C LYS A 209 -8.85 10.05 20.57
N GLU A 210 -9.87 9.22 20.81
CA GLU A 210 -10.97 9.48 21.75
C GLU A 210 -10.62 9.07 23.18
N ALA A 211 -9.46 8.42 23.38
CA ALA A 211 -9.02 8.04 24.71
C ALA A 211 -8.78 9.28 25.58
N ASN A 212 -9.36 9.26 26.78
CA ASN A 212 -9.10 10.29 27.77
C ASN A 212 -7.65 10.17 28.26
N ILE A 213 -6.80 11.13 27.88
CA ILE A 213 -5.38 11.17 28.26
C ILE A 213 -5.19 11.18 29.78
N GLU A 214 -6.09 11.80 30.53
CA GLU A 214 -6.04 11.79 32.00
C GLU A 214 -6.28 10.37 32.55
N SER A 215 -7.19 9.60 31.93
CA SER A 215 -7.39 8.18 32.24
C SER A 215 -6.17 7.33 31.86
N LEU A 216 -5.52 7.62 30.73
CA LEU A 216 -4.27 6.94 30.34
C LEU A 216 -3.17 7.19 31.36
N GLN A 217 -3.06 8.43 31.87
CA GLN A 217 -2.13 8.78 32.94
C GLN A 217 -2.46 8.06 34.24
N ALA A 218 -3.74 7.89 34.58
CA ALA A 218 -4.17 7.14 35.76
C ALA A 218 -3.74 5.66 35.68
N ILE A 219 -3.90 5.00 34.53
CA ILE A 219 -3.46 3.60 34.33
C ILE A 219 -1.98 3.43 34.69
N THR A 220 -1.14 4.41 34.39
CA THR A 220 0.30 4.34 34.70
C THR A 220 0.61 4.28 36.19
N GLN A 221 -0.30 4.79 37.04
CA GLN A 221 -0.16 4.76 38.50
C GLN A 221 -0.77 3.51 39.11
N GLU A 222 -1.78 2.92 38.45
CA GLU A 222 -2.55 1.78 38.95
C GLU A 222 -1.87 0.42 38.73
N ILE A 223 -0.94 0.33 37.77
CA ILE A 223 -0.18 -0.89 37.47
C ILE A 223 1.29 -0.69 37.92
N PRO A 224 1.60 -0.80 39.22
CA PRO A 224 2.94 -0.58 39.74
C PRO A 224 3.93 -1.64 39.25
N GLY A 225 5.23 -1.30 39.22
CA GLY A 225 6.30 -2.23 38.81
C GLY A 225 6.64 -2.23 37.31
N HIS A 226 5.90 -1.44 36.52
CA HIS A 226 6.13 -1.26 35.08
C HIS A 226 6.40 0.20 34.74
N LYS A 227 7.20 0.43 33.70
CA LYS A 227 7.50 1.77 33.21
C LYS A 227 6.59 2.07 32.03
N PHE A 228 5.75 3.09 32.14
CA PHE A 228 4.87 3.52 31.06
C PHE A 228 5.46 4.71 30.29
N LEU A 229 5.33 4.68 28.97
CA LEU A 229 5.89 5.68 28.06
C LEU A 229 4.86 6.05 26.99
N PHE A 230 4.45 7.32 26.95
CA PHE A 230 3.76 7.87 25.77
C PHE A 230 4.79 8.06 24.65
N ALA A 231 4.66 7.27 23.59
CA ALA A 231 5.73 7.08 22.63
C ALA A 231 5.22 6.95 21.20
N THR A 232 6.18 7.01 20.28
CA THR A 232 6.04 6.62 18.88
C THR A 232 6.38 5.14 18.69
N THR A 233 5.97 4.57 17.56
CA THR A 233 6.37 3.20 17.20
C THR A 233 7.88 3.11 16.93
N GLU A 234 8.49 4.13 16.32
CA GLU A 234 9.93 4.22 16.10
C GLU A 234 10.71 4.16 17.43
N GLU A 235 10.28 4.89 18.46
CA GLU A 235 10.92 4.84 19.79
C GLU A 235 10.88 3.44 20.43
N PHE A 236 9.76 2.73 20.28
CA PHE A 236 9.66 1.34 20.73
C PHE A 236 10.64 0.44 19.96
N PHE A 237 10.69 0.55 18.64
CA PHE A 237 11.55 -0.31 17.82
C PHE A 237 13.04 -0.01 17.98
N GLU A 238 13.42 1.24 18.25
CA GLU A 238 14.80 1.57 18.61
C GLU A 238 15.22 0.87 19.91
N LYS A 239 14.31 0.73 20.88
CA LYS A 239 14.56 -0.10 22.07
C LYS A 239 14.60 -1.59 21.72
N ALA A 240 13.70 -2.06 20.87
CA ALA A 240 13.60 -3.46 20.44
C ALA A 240 14.86 -3.99 19.74
N LYS A 241 15.68 -3.13 19.13
CA LYS A 241 16.97 -3.52 18.53
C LYS A 241 17.94 -4.18 19.52
N GLY A 242 17.79 -3.88 20.83
CA GLY A 242 18.61 -4.47 21.89
C GLY A 242 18.09 -5.80 22.44
N GLU A 243 16.94 -6.28 21.99
CA GLU A 243 16.34 -7.53 22.44
C GLU A 243 16.85 -8.73 21.62
N GLU A 244 16.83 -9.93 22.21
CA GLU A 244 17.02 -11.17 21.47
C GLU A 244 15.73 -11.54 20.74
N LEU A 245 15.76 -11.50 19.40
CA LEU A 245 14.58 -11.66 18.56
C LEU A 245 14.57 -13.01 17.86
N PRO A 246 13.51 -13.84 18.05
CA PRO A 246 13.37 -15.06 17.27
C PRO A 246 13.20 -14.73 15.78
N LEU A 247 13.70 -15.62 14.92
CA LEU A 247 13.58 -15.49 13.47
C LEU A 247 12.29 -16.14 12.98
N VAL A 248 11.59 -15.46 12.07
CA VAL A 248 10.44 -15.98 11.33
C VAL A 248 10.74 -15.83 9.83
N GLU A 249 10.74 -16.95 9.10
CA GLU A 249 11.05 -17.03 7.66
C GLU A 249 9.86 -17.54 6.85
N ASP A 250 8.65 -17.25 7.33
CA ASP A 250 7.40 -17.76 6.78
C ASP A 250 6.41 -16.63 6.49
N GLU A 251 5.37 -16.96 5.74
CA GLU A 251 4.26 -16.05 5.49
C GLU A 251 3.39 -15.90 6.76
N LEU A 252 2.81 -14.72 6.94
CA LEU A 252 1.87 -14.44 8.03
C LEU A 252 0.44 -14.55 7.51
N GLN A 253 0.09 -15.70 6.92
CA GLN A 253 -1.22 -15.95 6.30
C GLN A 253 -2.29 -16.45 7.27
N TYR A 254 -3.52 -16.53 6.74
CA TYR A 254 -4.77 -17.06 7.32
C TYR A 254 -5.59 -16.09 8.16
N HIS A 255 -6.10 -15.05 7.53
CA HIS A 255 -7.17 -14.24 8.11
C HIS A 255 -8.29 -14.05 7.08
N SER A 256 -9.55 -14.17 7.49
CA SER A 256 -10.73 -13.90 6.64
C SER A 256 -10.62 -14.43 5.20
N ARG A 257 -10.27 -15.72 5.03
CA ARG A 257 -9.88 -16.32 3.73
C ARG A 257 -10.86 -16.13 2.57
N GLY A 258 -12.14 -15.92 2.86
CA GLY A 258 -13.16 -15.61 1.84
C GLY A 258 -12.81 -14.35 1.02
N CYS A 259 -12.16 -13.38 1.65
CA CYS A 259 -11.69 -12.13 1.04
C CYS A 259 -10.72 -12.34 -0.13
N TYR A 260 -10.05 -13.50 -0.22
CA TYR A 260 -9.20 -13.81 -1.36
C TYR A 260 -10.00 -14.13 -2.64
N THR A 261 -11.32 -14.33 -2.53
CA THR A 261 -12.21 -14.68 -3.66
C THR A 261 -13.38 -13.71 -3.84
N SER A 262 -13.87 -13.08 -2.77
CA SER A 262 -14.99 -12.13 -2.80
C SER A 262 -14.79 -11.03 -3.83
N CYS A 263 -15.85 -10.61 -4.54
CA CYS A 263 -15.77 -9.56 -5.57
C CYS A 263 -14.64 -9.79 -6.59
N SER A 264 -14.59 -10.98 -7.20
CA SER A 264 -13.56 -11.38 -8.16
C SER A 264 -13.33 -10.37 -9.30
N LEU A 265 -14.38 -9.65 -9.70
CA LEU A 265 -14.29 -8.55 -10.67
C LEU A 265 -13.25 -7.49 -10.28
N ILE A 266 -13.19 -7.07 -9.01
CA ILE A 266 -12.24 -6.05 -8.56
C ILE A 266 -10.80 -6.57 -8.61
N LYS A 267 -10.60 -7.86 -8.31
CA LYS A 267 -9.29 -8.52 -8.39
C LYS A 267 -8.81 -8.65 -9.85
N ASP A 268 -9.72 -9.00 -10.77
CA ASP A 268 -9.46 -9.03 -12.21
C ASP A 268 -9.10 -7.63 -12.73
N LEU A 269 -9.89 -6.62 -12.37
CA LEU A 269 -9.63 -5.23 -12.76
C LEU A 269 -8.31 -4.71 -12.18
N ASN A 270 -7.98 -5.02 -10.92
CA ASN A 270 -6.68 -4.69 -10.35
C ASN A 270 -5.55 -5.27 -11.21
N ARG A 271 -5.62 -6.56 -11.56
CA ARG A 271 -4.61 -7.22 -12.39
C ARG A 271 -4.48 -6.59 -13.78
N LYS A 272 -5.60 -6.22 -14.40
CA LYS A 272 -5.63 -5.51 -15.69
C LYS A 272 -5.03 -4.11 -15.58
N GLY A 273 -5.36 -3.37 -14.53
CA GLY A 273 -4.79 -2.06 -14.22
C GLY A 273 -3.26 -2.11 -14.05
N GLU A 274 -2.76 -3.04 -13.23
CA GLU A 274 -1.32 -3.26 -13.04
C GLU A 274 -0.61 -3.52 -14.38
N ASN A 275 -1.17 -4.42 -15.21
CA ASN A 275 -0.58 -4.76 -16.51
C ASN A 275 -0.65 -3.62 -17.52
N SER A 276 -1.75 -2.85 -17.55
CA SER A 276 -1.90 -1.69 -18.45
C SER A 276 -0.84 -0.63 -18.12
N LEU A 277 -0.67 -0.27 -16.84
CA LEU A 277 0.35 0.70 -16.43
C LEU A 277 1.78 0.22 -16.68
N LEU A 278 2.08 -1.05 -16.37
CA LEU A 278 3.41 -1.61 -16.62
C LEU A 278 3.76 -1.66 -18.11
N THR A 279 2.78 -1.96 -18.96
CA THR A 279 2.96 -1.95 -20.42
C THR A 279 3.19 -0.53 -20.92
N ALA A 280 2.38 0.42 -20.45
CA ALA A 280 2.48 1.83 -20.79
C ALA A 280 3.85 2.41 -20.45
N GLU A 281 4.37 2.13 -19.25
CA GLU A 281 5.69 2.63 -18.83
C GLU A 281 6.81 2.07 -19.71
N LYS A 282 6.85 0.74 -19.93
CA LYS A 282 7.88 0.10 -20.74
C LYS A 282 7.92 0.69 -22.15
N LEU A 283 6.78 0.76 -22.82
CA LEU A 283 6.70 1.27 -24.19
C LEU A 283 6.97 2.78 -24.25
N SER A 284 6.50 3.54 -23.26
CA SER A 284 6.77 4.98 -23.19
C SER A 284 8.26 5.28 -22.99
N VAL A 285 8.97 4.49 -22.18
CA VAL A 285 10.43 4.58 -22.04
C VAL A 285 11.11 4.26 -23.37
N LEU A 286 10.71 3.19 -24.06
CA LEU A 286 11.27 2.85 -25.36
C LEU A 286 11.04 3.96 -26.40
N ALA A 287 9.83 4.52 -26.46
CA ALA A 287 9.53 5.63 -27.37
C ALA A 287 10.36 6.87 -27.05
N HIS A 288 10.55 7.18 -25.77
CA HIS A 288 11.41 8.29 -25.35
C HIS A 288 12.86 8.07 -25.80
N LEU A 289 13.42 6.89 -25.56
CA LEU A 289 14.82 6.59 -25.86
C LEU A 289 15.11 6.44 -27.36
N LEU A 290 14.18 5.85 -28.12
CA LEU A 290 14.40 5.55 -29.54
C LEU A 290 14.09 6.73 -30.46
N VAL A 291 13.06 7.51 -30.15
CA VAL A 291 12.53 8.54 -31.06
C VAL A 291 12.29 9.89 -30.38
N GLY A 292 12.71 10.07 -29.12
CA GLY A 292 12.60 11.34 -28.41
C GLY A 292 11.19 11.73 -27.97
N SER A 293 10.24 10.79 -27.95
CA SER A 293 8.86 11.08 -27.53
C SER A 293 8.77 11.52 -26.06
N ARG A 294 7.80 12.37 -25.73
CA ARG A 294 7.54 12.77 -24.34
C ARG A 294 7.14 11.55 -23.50
N TYR A 295 7.82 11.35 -22.37
CA TYR A 295 7.39 10.39 -21.35
C TYR A 295 6.23 10.99 -20.51
N PRO A 296 5.05 10.34 -20.43
CA PRO A 296 3.87 10.87 -19.73
C PRO A 296 3.96 10.64 -18.22
N LYS A 297 4.96 11.27 -17.58
CA LYS A 297 5.34 11.03 -16.18
C LYS A 297 4.21 11.28 -15.19
N GLU A 298 3.57 12.44 -15.27
CA GLU A 298 2.59 12.87 -14.27
C GLU A 298 1.26 12.13 -14.46
N GLU A 299 0.90 11.86 -15.71
CA GLU A 299 -0.28 11.06 -16.06
C GLU A 299 -0.16 9.64 -15.50
N LEU A 300 0.98 8.96 -15.74
CA LEU A 300 1.22 7.61 -15.22
C LEU A 300 1.37 7.58 -13.71
N ARG A 301 2.02 8.59 -13.10
CA ARG A 301 2.09 8.73 -11.64
C ARG A 301 0.69 8.82 -11.03
N SER A 302 -0.16 9.68 -11.57
CA SER A 302 -1.53 9.85 -11.06
C SER A 302 -2.34 8.55 -11.22
N ALA A 303 -2.22 7.87 -12.35
CA ALA A 303 -2.91 6.60 -12.59
C ALA A 303 -2.45 5.51 -11.62
N TRP A 304 -1.13 5.42 -11.36
CA TRP A 304 -0.62 4.52 -10.32
C TRP A 304 -1.18 4.84 -8.94
N VAL A 305 -1.15 6.10 -8.50
CA VAL A 305 -1.67 6.46 -7.16
C VAL A 305 -3.15 6.08 -7.02
N ASN A 306 -3.95 6.24 -8.08
CA ASN A 306 -5.35 5.83 -8.09
C ASN A 306 -5.52 4.30 -8.02
N LEU A 307 -4.71 3.55 -8.76
CA LEU A 307 -4.72 2.08 -8.69
C LEU A 307 -4.36 1.59 -7.28
N LEU A 308 -3.28 2.14 -6.70
CA LEU A 308 -2.79 1.81 -5.37
C LEU A 308 -3.81 2.15 -4.28
N PHE A 309 -4.58 3.23 -4.43
CA PHE A 309 -5.70 3.53 -3.54
C PHE A 309 -6.77 2.42 -3.59
N CYS A 310 -7.09 1.90 -4.78
CA CYS A 310 -8.02 0.78 -4.94
C CYS A 310 -7.47 -0.56 -4.41
N GLN A 311 -6.19 -0.63 -4.03
CA GLN A 311 -5.59 -1.78 -3.36
C GLN A 311 -5.72 -1.72 -1.84
N PHE A 312 -6.39 -0.70 -1.28
CA PHE A 312 -6.78 -0.67 0.13
C PHE A 312 -7.44 -1.99 0.54
N HIS A 313 -7.10 -2.48 1.73
CA HIS A 313 -7.44 -3.84 2.12
C HIS A 313 -8.95 -4.13 2.02
N ASP A 314 -9.85 -3.23 2.43
CA ASP A 314 -11.30 -3.50 2.30
C ASP A 314 -11.87 -3.37 0.89
N ILE A 315 -11.20 -2.64 -0.01
CA ILE A 315 -11.62 -2.57 -1.42
C ILE A 315 -11.21 -3.86 -2.11
N LEU A 316 -9.93 -4.23 -2.00
CA LEU A 316 -9.39 -5.36 -2.75
C LEU A 316 -9.81 -6.71 -2.16
N ALA A 317 -10.04 -6.78 -0.84
CA ALA A 317 -10.62 -7.94 -0.17
C ALA A 317 -12.07 -8.21 -0.59
N GLY A 318 -12.81 -7.20 -1.04
CA GLY A 318 -14.25 -7.35 -1.27
C GLY A 318 -15.06 -7.42 0.03
N SER A 319 -14.68 -6.62 1.05
CA SER A 319 -15.36 -6.47 2.34
C SER A 319 -16.08 -5.11 2.53
N SER A 320 -16.07 -4.25 1.52
CA SER A 320 -16.80 -2.96 1.47
C SER A 320 -18.27 -3.08 1.01
N ILE A 321 -19.03 -1.98 1.17
CA ILE A 321 -20.39 -1.84 0.64
C ILE A 321 -20.43 -1.81 -0.91
N PRO A 322 -21.54 -2.24 -1.56
CA PRO A 322 -21.62 -2.31 -3.02
C PRO A 322 -21.24 -1.02 -3.78
N PRO A 323 -21.68 0.19 -3.37
CA PRO A 323 -21.30 1.43 -4.05
C PRO A 323 -19.78 1.71 -4.06
N ALA A 324 -19.02 1.19 -3.10
CA ALA A 324 -17.56 1.31 -3.09
C ALA A 324 -16.93 0.58 -4.29
N TYR A 325 -17.49 -0.55 -4.72
CA TYR A 325 -16.99 -1.28 -5.89
C TYR A 325 -17.36 -0.61 -7.20
N GLU A 326 -18.46 0.14 -7.26
CA GLU A 326 -18.78 0.97 -8.42
C GLU A 326 -17.75 2.10 -8.58
N ASP A 327 -17.31 2.70 -7.47
CA ASP A 327 -16.25 3.71 -7.46
C ASP A 327 -14.91 3.11 -7.85
N ALA A 328 -14.55 1.95 -7.31
CA ALA A 328 -13.32 1.25 -7.67
C ALA A 328 -13.30 0.89 -9.16
N GLN A 329 -14.42 0.41 -9.72
CA GLN A 329 -14.54 0.12 -11.16
C GLN A 329 -14.32 1.36 -12.01
N LYS A 330 -14.92 2.50 -11.66
CA LYS A 330 -14.72 3.78 -12.38
C LYS A 330 -13.27 4.25 -12.28
N SER A 331 -12.68 4.19 -11.08
CA SER A 331 -11.30 4.58 -10.83
C SER A 331 -10.33 3.74 -11.66
N ILE A 332 -10.44 2.40 -11.58
CA ILE A 332 -9.57 1.48 -12.33
C ILE A 332 -9.83 1.58 -13.84
N GLY A 333 -11.07 1.82 -14.27
CA GLY A 333 -11.37 2.12 -15.67
C GLY A 333 -10.61 3.35 -16.18
N GLY A 334 -10.56 4.43 -15.40
CA GLY A 334 -9.75 5.60 -15.70
C GLY A 334 -8.25 5.33 -15.70
N VAL A 335 -7.77 4.46 -14.81
CA VAL A 335 -6.37 3.99 -14.81
C VAL A 335 -6.02 3.28 -16.12
N MET A 336 -6.87 2.35 -16.55
CA MET A 336 -6.65 1.61 -17.79
C MET A 336 -6.70 2.53 -19.02
N ASP A 337 -7.64 3.48 -19.09
CA ASP A 337 -7.70 4.46 -20.19
C ASP A 337 -6.39 5.26 -20.32
N VAL A 338 -5.80 5.70 -19.20
CA VAL A 338 -4.49 6.38 -19.20
C VAL A 338 -3.39 5.46 -19.72
N GLY A 339 -3.32 4.22 -19.22
CA GLY A 339 -2.32 3.23 -19.65
C GLY A 339 -2.43 2.88 -21.13
N ASP A 340 -3.65 2.69 -21.63
CA ASP A 340 -3.92 2.31 -23.01
C ASP A 340 -3.58 3.45 -23.98
N LYS A 341 -3.93 4.70 -23.64
CA LYS A 341 -3.53 5.89 -24.41
C LYS A 341 -2.02 6.08 -24.45
N ALA A 342 -1.34 5.94 -23.31
CA ALA A 342 0.11 6.04 -23.24
C ALA A 342 0.80 4.94 -24.07
N THR A 343 0.32 3.70 -23.94
CA THR A 343 0.76 2.56 -24.75
C THR A 343 0.59 2.82 -26.24
N PHE A 344 -0.61 3.23 -26.68
CA PHE A 344 -0.89 3.53 -28.07
C PHE A 344 0.01 4.64 -28.62
N ASN A 345 0.13 5.76 -27.91
CA ASN A 345 0.96 6.89 -28.33
C ASN A 345 2.44 6.50 -28.46
N ALA A 346 2.95 5.68 -27.53
CA ALA A 346 4.31 5.17 -27.58
C ALA A 346 4.53 4.25 -28.79
N MET A 347 3.64 3.29 -29.01
CA MET A 347 3.71 2.39 -30.17
C MET A 347 3.65 3.17 -31.49
N GLN A 348 2.73 4.13 -31.61
CA GLN A 348 2.61 4.97 -32.80
C GLN A 348 3.85 5.83 -33.05
N SER A 349 4.45 6.37 -31.99
CA SER A 349 5.70 7.12 -32.10
C SER A 349 6.84 6.28 -32.65
N ILE A 350 6.99 5.06 -32.13
CA ILE A 350 8.03 4.13 -32.58
C ILE A 350 7.73 3.66 -34.00
N ALA A 351 6.49 3.27 -34.29
CA ALA A 351 6.06 2.77 -35.59
C ALA A 351 6.35 3.77 -36.73
N ARG A 352 6.14 5.07 -36.50
CA ARG A 352 6.42 6.13 -37.50
C ARG A 352 7.90 6.29 -37.84
N ALA A 353 8.79 5.82 -36.98
CA ALA A 353 10.24 5.86 -37.22
C ALA A 353 10.76 4.59 -37.91
N ILE A 354 9.92 3.56 -38.07
CA ILE A 354 10.29 2.31 -38.74
C ILE A 354 9.98 2.47 -40.22
N GLN A 355 10.97 2.22 -41.07
CA GLN A 355 10.76 2.15 -42.52
C GLN A 355 9.99 0.86 -42.84
N THR A 356 8.81 1.02 -43.45
CA THR A 356 7.95 -0.08 -43.85
C THR A 356 7.68 -0.05 -45.35
N GLU A 357 7.39 -1.21 -45.93
CA GLU A 357 6.95 -1.34 -47.31
C GLU A 357 5.46 -1.74 -47.34
N GLY A 358 4.70 -1.14 -48.24
CA GLY A 358 3.27 -1.43 -48.41
C GLY A 358 2.44 -1.27 -47.13
N GLN A 359 1.35 -2.05 -47.04
CA GLN A 359 0.52 -2.13 -45.84
C GLN A 359 1.21 -3.05 -44.82
N SER A 360 1.80 -2.45 -43.79
CA SER A 360 2.61 -3.17 -42.80
C SER A 360 1.94 -3.20 -41.43
N VAL A 361 2.18 -4.30 -40.72
CA VAL A 361 1.82 -4.48 -39.31
C VAL A 361 3.09 -4.51 -38.48
N ILE A 362 3.10 -3.77 -37.37
CA ILE A 362 4.21 -3.78 -36.41
C ILE A 362 3.69 -4.36 -35.10
N VAL A 363 4.32 -5.45 -34.64
CA VAL A 363 3.96 -6.14 -33.41
C VAL A 363 4.97 -5.80 -32.32
N PHE A 364 4.48 -5.35 -31.17
CA PHE A 364 5.30 -5.03 -30.00
C PHE A 364 5.15 -6.13 -28.95
N ASN A 365 6.28 -6.65 -28.46
CA ASN A 365 6.32 -7.55 -27.31
C ASN A 365 6.76 -6.76 -26.06
N PRO A 366 5.86 -6.43 -25.11
CA PRO A 366 6.22 -5.69 -23.90
C PRO A 366 6.85 -6.57 -22.80
N CYS A 367 7.06 -7.87 -23.06
CA CYS A 367 7.74 -8.78 -22.16
C CYS A 367 9.27 -8.73 -22.35
N SER A 368 10.02 -9.04 -21.29
CA SER A 368 11.49 -9.12 -21.33
C SER A 368 12.02 -10.46 -21.87
N TRP A 369 11.14 -11.34 -22.36
CA TRP A 369 11.50 -12.64 -22.91
C TRP A 369 10.90 -12.82 -24.31
N ARG A 370 11.53 -13.70 -25.11
CA ARG A 370 11.04 -14.06 -26.45
C ARG A 370 9.69 -14.74 -26.32
N ARG A 371 8.72 -14.31 -27.12
CA ARG A 371 7.37 -14.84 -27.16
C ARG A 371 7.01 -15.23 -28.59
N ILE A 372 6.32 -16.36 -28.71
CA ILE A 372 5.60 -16.77 -29.92
C ILE A 372 4.15 -16.89 -29.49
N ASP A 373 3.27 -16.11 -30.13
CA ASP A 373 1.85 -16.11 -29.80
C ASP A 373 1.01 -15.73 -31.01
N LYS A 374 -0.29 -15.97 -30.91
CA LYS A 374 -1.27 -15.52 -31.89
C LYS A 374 -1.49 -14.01 -31.72
N VAL A 375 -1.59 -13.31 -32.85
CA VAL A 375 -1.95 -11.89 -32.88
C VAL A 375 -3.19 -11.78 -33.75
N GLU A 376 -4.24 -11.17 -33.19
CA GLU A 376 -5.49 -10.89 -33.90
C GLU A 376 -5.51 -9.39 -34.22
N ILE A 377 -5.78 -9.06 -35.49
CA ILE A 377 -5.76 -7.68 -35.97
C ILE A 377 -6.94 -7.49 -36.91
N GLU A 378 -7.73 -6.47 -36.64
CA GLU A 378 -8.78 -6.03 -37.56
C GLU A 378 -8.18 -5.05 -38.56
N LEU A 379 -8.10 -5.47 -39.82
CA LEU A 379 -7.60 -4.65 -40.92
C LEU A 379 -8.77 -3.98 -41.63
N LYS A 380 -8.79 -2.64 -41.65
CA LYS A 380 -9.78 -1.85 -42.41
C LYS A 380 -9.34 -1.59 -43.86
N TRP A 381 -8.30 -2.28 -44.30
CA TRP A 381 -7.72 -2.17 -45.62
C TRP A 381 -7.51 -3.56 -46.23
N GLY A 382 -7.54 -3.64 -47.56
CA GLY A 382 -7.28 -4.88 -48.30
C GLY A 382 -8.54 -5.66 -48.71
N GLU A 383 -8.33 -6.63 -49.61
CA GLU A 383 -9.34 -7.56 -50.12
C GLU A 383 -9.36 -8.85 -49.26
N GLU A 384 -10.37 -9.70 -49.40
CA GLU A 384 -10.39 -11.03 -48.78
C GLU A 384 -9.17 -11.87 -49.23
N GLY A 385 -8.66 -12.74 -48.35
CA GLY A 385 -7.57 -13.66 -48.71
C GLY A 385 -6.15 -13.06 -48.68
N LEU A 386 -5.89 -12.02 -47.87
CA LEU A 386 -4.53 -11.49 -47.68
C LEU A 386 -3.57 -12.53 -47.07
N GLY A 387 -2.38 -12.66 -47.65
CA GLY A 387 -1.25 -13.34 -47.05
C GLY A 387 -0.42 -12.42 -46.16
N VAL A 388 0.14 -12.94 -45.07
CA VAL A 388 1.10 -12.20 -44.23
C VAL A 388 2.51 -12.63 -44.60
N VAL A 389 3.44 -11.67 -44.75
CA VAL A 389 4.86 -11.95 -45.03
C VAL A 389 5.77 -11.30 -44.00
N SER A 390 6.92 -11.92 -43.74
CA SER A 390 7.99 -11.30 -42.94
C SER A 390 8.68 -10.18 -43.73
N PRO A 391 9.52 -9.34 -43.09
CA PRO A 391 10.35 -8.36 -43.80
C PRO A 391 11.30 -8.98 -44.84
N GLN A 392 11.56 -10.29 -44.78
CA GLN A 392 12.37 -11.04 -45.74
C GLN A 392 11.53 -11.65 -46.87
N GLY A 393 10.21 -11.44 -46.89
CA GLY A 393 9.29 -12.00 -47.88
C GLY A 393 8.80 -13.42 -47.57
N GLU A 394 9.06 -13.96 -46.38
CA GLU A 394 8.62 -15.31 -46.01
C GLU A 394 7.15 -15.32 -45.59
N ILE A 395 6.36 -16.20 -46.22
CA ILE A 395 4.93 -16.37 -45.90
C ILE A 395 4.76 -16.84 -44.45
N GLN A 396 4.01 -16.06 -43.68
CA GLN A 396 3.58 -16.38 -42.33
C GLN A 396 2.20 -17.05 -42.38
N ARG A 397 2.00 -18.05 -41.51
CA ARG A 397 0.69 -18.69 -41.37
C ARG A 397 -0.29 -17.69 -40.78
N ALA A 398 -1.35 -17.39 -41.51
CA ALA A 398 -2.46 -16.55 -41.09
C ALA A 398 -3.79 -17.27 -41.32
N GLN A 399 -4.79 -16.90 -40.54
CA GLN A 399 -6.15 -17.38 -40.68
C GLN A 399 -7.07 -16.16 -40.64
N GLU A 400 -7.94 -16.03 -41.63
CA GLU A 400 -9.02 -15.04 -41.61
C GLU A 400 -10.08 -15.47 -40.59
N ILE A 401 -10.48 -14.52 -39.73
CA ILE A 401 -11.46 -14.72 -38.67
C ILE A 401 -12.56 -13.67 -38.78
N GLN A 402 -13.70 -13.90 -38.12
CA GLN A 402 -14.86 -13.01 -38.19
C GLN A 402 -14.51 -11.60 -37.69
N SER A 403 -14.80 -10.58 -38.51
CA SER A 403 -14.67 -9.17 -38.13
C SER A 403 -15.64 -8.82 -37.01
N LEU A 404 -15.21 -7.94 -36.10
CA LEU A 404 -16.04 -7.45 -34.99
C LEU A 404 -17.05 -6.38 -35.43
N SER A 405 -16.93 -5.85 -36.66
CA SER A 405 -17.81 -4.82 -37.21
C SER A 405 -19.02 -5.37 -37.98
N VAL A 406 -19.29 -6.67 -37.90
CA VAL A 406 -20.38 -7.37 -38.61
C VAL A 406 -21.63 -7.48 -37.75
#